data_AF-A0A7K9B9M8-F1
#
_entry.id   AF-A0A7K9B9M8-F1
#
_cell.length_a   1.000
_cell.length_b   1.000
_cell.length_c   1.000
_cell.angle_alpha   90.00
_cell.angle_beta   90.00
_cell.angle_gamma   90.00
#
_symmetry.space_group_name_H-M   'P 1'
#
loop_
_entity.id
_entity.type
_entity.pdbx_description
1 polymer ?
#
loop_
_entity_poly.entity_id
_entity_poly.type
_entity_poly.pdbx_seq_one_letter_code
_entity_poly.pdbx_strand_id
1 'polypeptide(L)'
;CCSSERLVINISGLRFETQLRTLSIFPDTLLGDPSRRVRYFDPLRNEYFFDRNRPSFDAILYYYQSGGRLRRPVHVPLDIFLEEIRFYQLGQEAIETFREDEGFIQEEEKPLPQHHFQRQVWLLFEYPESSGPARAIAIVSVLVILISIVIFCLETLPEFRQEPKGAQPGFGEAAPPSDDMLLLLPPPSGTPSPLHPAAGTGPFFTDPFFLIETLCIIWFSFELLVRFFACPSKPEFSRNIMNIIDVVAIIPYFITLGTELAQQQQQKQQPGSSSNNGGQQQAMSLAILRVIRLVRVFRIFKLSRHSKGLQILGKTLQASMRELGLLIFFLFIGVILFSSAVYFAETDDPDSLFTSIPDAFWWAVVSMTTVGYGDMYPMTIGGKIVGSLCAIAGVLTIALPVPVIVSNFNYFYHRETDHEEQCQYTHVTCGQHQSPFSEPKKGDSNLSLSKSEFLEAEDLESMKYSNFIPPSNQGYKEKKMLTEV
;
A
#
# COMPACT_ATOMS: atom_id res chain seq x y z
N CYS A 1 -7.24 62.53 1.68
CA CYS A 1 -6.12 62.82 2.59
C CYS A 1 -6.00 61.88 3.80
N CYS A 2 -6.74 60.77 3.91
CA CYS A 2 -6.63 59.83 5.06
C CYS A 2 -5.69 58.63 4.81
N SER A 3 -4.87 58.64 3.76
CA SER A 3 -4.19 57.44 3.24
C SER A 3 -2.92 56.99 4.00
N SER A 4 -2.60 57.61 5.14
CA SER A 4 -1.31 57.42 5.82
C SER A 4 -1.40 57.29 7.33
N GLU A 5 -2.57 57.00 7.88
CA GLU A 5 -2.72 56.72 9.31
C GLU A 5 -1.97 55.43 9.67
N ARG A 6 -0.98 55.54 10.57
CA ARG A 6 -0.17 54.44 11.07
C ARG A 6 -0.76 53.94 12.39
N LEU A 7 -0.74 52.63 12.57
CA LEU A 7 -1.17 51.95 13.79
C LEU A 7 0.04 51.25 14.40
N VAL A 8 0.15 51.33 15.72
CA VAL A 8 1.14 50.60 16.50
C VAL A 8 0.47 49.38 17.10
N ILE A 9 1.07 48.21 16.91
CA ILE A 9 0.61 46.94 17.49
C ILE A 9 1.74 46.38 18.35
N ASN A 10 1.49 46.21 19.64
CA ASN A 10 2.44 45.74 20.63
C ASN A 10 2.10 44.31 21.04
N ILE A 11 2.97 43.36 20.71
CA ILE A 11 2.83 41.95 21.03
C ILE A 11 3.81 41.61 22.16
N SER A 12 3.30 41.51 23.39
CA SER A 12 4.06 41.24 24.63
C SER A 12 5.39 42.02 24.70
N GLY A 13 5.36 43.31 24.35
CA GLY A 13 6.50 44.23 24.37
C GLY A 13 7.23 44.42 23.03
N LEU A 14 6.97 43.58 22.02
CA LEU A 14 7.49 43.77 20.67
C LEU A 14 6.56 44.66 19.84
N ARG A 15 7.04 45.81 19.41
CA ARG A 15 6.24 46.78 18.64
C ARG A 15 6.37 46.56 17.14
N PHE A 16 5.22 46.54 16.50
CA PHE A 16 5.04 46.50 15.06
C PHE A 16 4.28 47.73 14.62
N GLU A 17 4.54 48.19 13.40
CA GLU A 17 3.84 49.32 12.82
C GLU A 17 3.37 49.00 11.41
N THR A 18 2.15 49.41 11.10
CA THR A 18 1.57 49.25 9.76
C THR A 18 0.62 50.39 9.46
N GLN A 19 0.12 50.45 8.23
CA GLN A 19 -0.86 51.45 7.82
C GLN A 19 -2.27 50.88 8.00
N LEU A 20 -3.22 51.73 8.39
CA LEU A 20 -4.63 51.33 8.55
C LEU A 20 -5.17 50.67 7.26
N ARG A 21 -4.81 51.20 6.09
CA ARG A 21 -5.18 50.63 4.79
C ARG A 21 -4.73 49.18 4.58
N THR A 22 -3.60 48.78 5.19
CA THR A 22 -3.06 47.42 5.08
C THR A 22 -3.95 46.44 5.85
N LEU A 23 -4.41 46.82 7.03
CA LEU A 23 -5.33 45.98 7.81
C LEU A 23 -6.72 45.92 7.18
N SER A 24 -7.17 47.02 6.56
CA SER A 24 -8.46 47.10 5.88
C SER A 24 -8.58 46.21 4.62
N ILE A 25 -7.48 45.60 4.15
CA ILE A 25 -7.52 44.61 3.06
C ILE A 25 -8.38 43.41 3.44
N PHE A 26 -8.36 43.01 4.73
CA PHE A 26 -9.10 41.87 5.24
C PHE A 26 -10.06 42.33 6.37
N PRO A 27 -11.23 42.88 6.04
CA PRO A 27 -12.11 43.51 7.03
C PRO A 27 -12.74 42.53 8.03
N ASP A 28 -12.85 41.25 7.69
CA ASP A 28 -13.49 40.23 8.52
C ASP A 28 -12.59 39.66 9.63
N THR A 29 -11.33 40.08 9.68
CA THR A 29 -10.35 39.62 10.68
C THR A 29 -10.37 40.47 11.94
N LEU A 30 -9.73 39.99 13.02
CA LEU A 30 -9.66 40.73 14.28
C LEU A 30 -9.02 42.12 14.09
N LEU A 31 -7.92 42.19 13.33
CA LEU A 31 -7.18 43.44 13.11
C LEU A 31 -7.82 44.31 12.02
N GLY A 32 -8.54 43.73 11.06
CA GLY A 32 -9.23 44.47 10.01
C GLY A 32 -10.50 45.17 10.49
N ASP A 33 -11.25 44.53 11.40
CA ASP A 33 -12.50 45.05 11.96
C ASP A 33 -12.24 46.04 13.12
N PRO A 34 -12.58 47.35 12.97
CA PRO A 34 -12.43 48.34 14.03
C PRO A 34 -13.14 47.94 15.33
N SER A 35 -14.30 47.30 15.22
CA SER A 35 -15.15 46.91 16.35
C SER A 35 -14.54 45.77 17.17
N ARG A 36 -13.73 44.92 16.53
CA ARG A 36 -13.05 43.81 17.21
C ARG A 36 -11.73 44.26 17.84
N ARG A 37 -10.91 45.03 17.10
CA ARG A 37 -9.62 45.48 17.62
C ARG A 37 -9.71 46.53 18.71
N VAL A 38 -10.80 47.32 18.80
CA VAL A 38 -10.95 48.40 19.81
C VAL A 38 -10.80 47.89 21.24
N ARG A 39 -11.16 46.62 21.50
CA ARG A 39 -10.99 45.98 22.81
C ARG A 39 -9.53 45.92 23.28
N TYR A 40 -8.59 45.96 22.35
CA TYR A 40 -7.14 45.84 22.60
C TYR A 40 -6.42 47.20 22.56
N PHE A 41 -7.14 48.30 22.38
CA PHE A 41 -6.53 49.63 22.25
C PHE A 41 -6.17 50.22 23.62
N ASP A 42 -4.92 50.62 23.80
CA ASP A 42 -4.43 51.39 24.95
C ASP A 42 -4.38 52.90 24.57
N PRO A 43 -5.30 53.73 25.12
CA PRO A 43 -5.35 55.16 24.80
C PRO A 43 -4.18 55.96 25.39
N LEU A 44 -3.49 55.45 26.42
CA LEU A 44 -2.35 56.15 27.03
C LEU A 44 -1.10 56.05 26.16
N ARG A 45 -0.95 54.94 25.46
CA ARG A 45 0.20 54.64 24.60
C ARG A 45 -0.10 54.75 23.11
N ASN A 46 -1.37 54.93 22.75
CA ASN A 46 -1.85 54.97 21.38
C ASN A 46 -1.42 53.73 20.57
N GLU A 47 -1.52 52.55 21.18
CA GLU A 47 -1.13 51.27 20.60
C GLU A 47 -2.19 50.20 20.87
N TYR A 48 -2.25 49.16 20.03
CA TYR A 48 -3.04 47.95 20.32
C TYR A 48 -2.14 46.93 21.01
N PHE A 49 -2.52 46.47 22.20
CA PHE A 49 -1.71 45.53 22.99
C PHE A 49 -2.31 44.11 22.98
N PHE A 50 -1.46 43.13 22.68
CA PHE A 50 -1.78 41.71 22.71
C PHE A 50 -0.73 40.97 23.55
N ASP A 51 -1.17 40.24 24.57
CA ASP A 51 -0.30 39.37 25.36
C ASP A 51 -0.24 37.95 24.74
N ARG A 52 0.56 37.80 23.68
CA ARG A 52 0.55 36.61 22.80
C ARG A 52 1.93 36.25 22.27
N ASN A 53 1.99 35.16 21.49
CA ASN A 53 3.23 34.63 20.94
C ASN A 53 3.92 35.63 20.00
N ARG A 54 5.01 36.23 20.48
CA ARG A 54 5.75 37.28 19.75
C ARG A 54 6.26 36.84 18.38
N PRO A 55 6.91 35.66 18.23
CA PRO A 55 7.51 35.30 16.95
C PRO A 55 6.50 34.97 15.85
N SER A 56 5.26 34.60 16.21
CA SER A 56 4.19 34.34 15.24
C SER A 56 3.70 35.60 14.52
N PHE A 57 3.72 36.75 15.21
CA PHE A 57 3.05 37.95 14.70
C PHE A 57 3.68 38.53 13.44
N ASP A 58 4.97 38.29 13.20
CA ASP A 58 5.64 38.74 11.98
C ASP A 58 4.96 38.18 10.72
N ALA A 59 4.63 36.89 10.74
CA ALA A 59 3.90 36.24 9.66
C ALA A 59 2.43 36.68 9.58
N ILE A 60 1.78 36.89 10.73
CA ILE A 60 0.40 37.42 10.77
C ILE A 60 0.34 38.82 10.16
N LEU A 61 1.30 39.69 10.44
CA LEU A 61 1.34 41.02 9.86
C LEU A 61 1.69 40.98 8.37
N TYR A 62 2.64 40.12 8.00
CA TYR A 62 3.02 39.92 6.60
C TYR A 62 1.87 39.39 5.73
N TYR A 63 0.93 38.62 6.29
CA TYR A 63 -0.30 38.21 5.60
C TYR A 63 -1.07 39.42 5.06
N TYR A 64 -1.26 40.47 5.88
CA TYR A 64 -1.91 41.71 5.43
C TYR A 64 -1.06 42.47 4.41
N GLN A 65 0.26 42.56 4.64
CA GLN A 65 1.17 43.32 3.78
C GLN A 65 1.31 42.71 2.37
N SER A 66 1.32 41.38 2.30
CA SER A 66 1.44 40.61 1.05
C SER A 66 0.11 40.40 0.34
N GLY A 67 -1.01 40.74 0.98
CA GLY A 67 -2.35 40.52 0.45
C GLY A 67 -2.77 39.05 0.46
N GLY A 68 -2.29 38.26 1.42
CA GLY A 68 -2.79 36.90 1.66
C GLY A 68 -1.75 35.80 1.84
N ARG A 69 -0.43 36.09 1.77
CA ARG A 69 0.60 35.04 1.95
C ARG A 69 0.82 34.75 3.42
N LEU A 70 0.51 33.53 3.83
CA LEU A 70 0.67 33.06 5.21
C LEU A 70 1.71 31.93 5.26
N ARG A 71 2.83 32.16 5.95
CA ARG A 71 3.91 31.16 6.12
C ARG A 71 4.35 31.12 7.57
N ARG A 72 4.40 29.94 8.16
CA ARG A 72 4.84 29.77 9.55
C ARG A 72 6.33 30.09 9.67
N PRO A 73 6.74 30.88 10.68
CA PRO A 73 8.15 31.02 11.00
C PRO A 73 8.74 29.67 11.44
N VAL A 74 9.89 29.27 10.90
CA VAL A 74 10.48 27.92 11.09
C VAL A 74 10.72 27.52 12.55
N HIS A 75 10.90 28.50 13.45
CA HIS A 75 11.16 28.29 14.87
C HIS A 75 9.88 28.30 15.72
N VAL A 76 8.71 28.52 15.11
CA VAL A 76 7.41 28.49 15.78
C VAL A 76 6.76 27.12 15.54
N PRO A 77 6.37 26.39 16.59
CA PRO A 77 5.62 25.14 16.47
C PRO A 77 4.30 25.32 15.68
N LEU A 78 3.89 24.28 14.97
CA LEU A 78 2.71 24.31 14.10
C LEU A 78 1.42 24.61 14.86
N ASP A 79 1.21 23.93 15.98
CA ASP A 79 0.07 24.07 16.89
C ASP A 79 -0.05 25.50 17.41
N ILE A 80 1.06 26.08 17.89
CA ILE A 80 1.12 27.46 18.37
C ILE A 80 0.76 28.44 17.25
N PHE A 81 1.31 28.26 16.05
CA PHE A 81 1.00 29.16 14.94
C PHE A 81 -0.46 29.05 14.48
N LEU A 82 -1.03 27.84 14.45
CA LEU A 82 -2.45 27.62 14.17
C LEU A 82 -3.36 28.30 15.20
N GLU A 83 -3.00 28.29 16.48
CA GLU A 83 -3.72 29.02 17.52
C GLU A 83 -3.69 30.53 17.28
N GLU A 84 -2.55 31.09 16.85
CA GLU A 84 -2.45 32.51 16.49
C GLU A 84 -3.30 32.86 15.26
N ILE A 85 -3.28 32.03 14.20
CA ILE A 85 -4.13 32.23 13.01
C ILE A 85 -5.62 32.27 13.41
N ARG A 86 -6.05 31.33 14.27
CA ARG A 86 -7.41 31.28 14.81
C ARG A 86 -7.73 32.51 15.66
N PHE A 87 -6.81 32.92 16.53
CA PHE A 87 -7.00 34.07 17.41
C PHE A 87 -7.16 35.37 16.61
N TYR A 88 -6.31 35.61 15.61
CA TYR A 88 -6.42 36.80 14.76
C TYR A 88 -7.55 36.70 13.73
N GLN A 89 -8.27 35.58 13.71
CA GLN A 89 -9.46 35.34 12.90
C GLN A 89 -9.17 35.58 11.41
N LEU A 90 -8.07 35.03 10.88
CA LEU A 90 -7.70 35.22 9.47
C LEU A 90 -8.68 34.58 8.48
N GLY A 91 -9.62 33.76 8.97
CA GLY A 91 -10.66 33.11 8.19
C GLY A 91 -10.35 31.64 7.91
N GLN A 92 -11.39 30.90 7.52
CA GLN A 92 -11.29 29.47 7.24
C GLN A 92 -10.45 29.20 5.97
N GLU A 93 -10.60 30.03 4.95
CA GLU A 93 -9.82 29.94 3.71
C GLU A 93 -8.30 30.06 3.98
N ALA A 94 -7.90 31.03 4.81
CA ALA A 94 -6.48 31.19 5.19
C ALA A 94 -5.94 29.99 5.99
N ILE A 95 -6.77 29.38 6.83
CA ILE A 95 -6.41 28.17 7.59
C ILE A 95 -6.25 26.97 6.64
N GLU A 96 -7.14 26.83 5.65
CA GLU A 96 -7.09 25.76 4.65
C GLU A 96 -5.86 25.90 3.76
N THR A 97 -5.62 27.08 3.19
CA THR A 97 -4.41 27.34 2.40
C THR A 97 -3.13 27.12 3.21
N PHE A 98 -3.13 27.54 4.48
CA PHE A 98 -1.99 27.30 5.38
C PHE A 98 -1.75 25.81 5.65
N ARG A 99 -2.83 25.05 5.89
CA ARG A 99 -2.76 23.59 6.09
C ARG A 99 -2.18 22.91 4.86
N GLU A 100 -2.67 23.26 3.67
CA GLU A 100 -2.16 22.74 2.40
C GLU A 100 -0.67 23.05 2.22
N ASP A 101 -0.25 24.30 2.47
CA ASP A 101 1.15 24.74 2.36
C ASP A 101 2.09 24.04 3.36
N GLU A 102 1.61 23.69 4.56
CA GLU A 102 2.35 22.90 5.55
C GLU A 102 2.32 21.38 5.27
N GLY A 103 1.62 20.96 4.20
CA GLY A 103 1.53 19.56 3.79
C GLY A 103 0.39 18.76 4.45
N PHE A 104 -0.54 19.43 5.14
CA PHE A 104 -1.80 18.86 5.60
C PHE A 104 -2.83 18.91 4.49
N ILE A 105 -2.77 17.93 3.58
CA ILE A 105 -3.84 17.70 2.60
C ILE A 105 -5.08 17.28 3.40
N GLN A 106 -6.16 18.08 3.34
CA GLN A 106 -7.43 17.75 3.96
C GLN A 106 -7.91 16.40 3.38
N GLU A 107 -8.18 15.43 4.25
CA GLU A 107 -8.72 14.16 3.79
C GLU A 107 -10.07 14.41 3.12
N GLU A 108 -10.20 13.92 1.88
CA GLU A 108 -11.46 13.93 1.16
C GLU A 108 -12.48 13.17 2.03
N GLU A 109 -13.49 13.88 2.54
CA GLU A 109 -14.51 13.28 3.41
C GLU A 109 -15.15 12.11 2.67
N LYS A 110 -14.88 10.88 3.13
CA LYS A 110 -15.40 9.68 2.48
C LYS A 110 -16.93 9.69 2.62
N PRO A 111 -17.68 9.78 1.51
CA PRO A 111 -19.13 9.89 1.59
C PRO A 111 -19.71 8.63 2.24
N LEU A 112 -20.64 8.83 3.17
CA LEU A 112 -21.37 7.72 3.80
C LEU A 112 -22.70 7.50 3.08
N PRO A 113 -23.18 6.24 2.99
CA PRO A 113 -24.51 5.96 2.47
C PRO A 113 -25.59 6.70 3.26
N GLN A 114 -26.59 7.25 2.59
CA GLN A 114 -27.66 8.04 3.22
C GLN A 114 -28.59 7.16 4.06
N HIS A 115 -28.89 5.94 3.60
CA HIS A 115 -29.79 5.03 4.31
C HIS A 115 -29.12 4.37 5.51
N HIS A 116 -29.80 4.36 6.66
CA HIS A 116 -29.27 3.84 7.92
C HIS A 116 -28.79 2.38 7.82
N PHE A 117 -29.57 1.49 7.20
CA PHE A 117 -29.19 0.09 7.03
C PHE A 117 -27.95 -0.06 6.14
N GLN A 118 -27.92 0.64 4.99
CA GLN A 118 -26.77 0.61 4.08
C GLN A 118 -25.51 1.16 4.77
N ARG A 119 -25.64 2.25 5.53
CA ARG A 119 -24.54 2.82 6.32
C ARG A 119 -24.01 1.82 7.35
N GLN A 120 -24.88 1.12 8.07
CA GLN A 120 -24.46 0.13 9.05
C GLN A 120 -23.71 -1.04 8.40
N VAL A 121 -24.20 -1.55 7.27
CA VAL A 121 -23.54 -2.63 6.51
C VAL A 121 -22.22 -2.14 5.93
N TRP A 122 -22.18 -0.92 5.39
CA TRP A 122 -20.97 -0.32 4.85
C TRP A 122 -19.88 -0.16 5.92
N LEU A 123 -20.24 0.36 7.10
CA LEU A 123 -19.31 0.46 8.23
C LEU A 123 -18.77 -0.92 8.64
N LEU A 124 -19.62 -1.93 8.68
CA LEU A 124 -19.26 -3.28 9.08
C LEU A 124 -18.25 -3.96 8.14
N PHE A 125 -18.33 -3.72 6.83
CA PHE A 125 -17.50 -4.38 5.82
C PHE A 125 -16.34 -3.53 5.29
N GLU A 126 -16.45 -2.20 5.32
CA GLU A 126 -15.42 -1.29 4.80
C GLU A 126 -14.46 -0.82 5.89
N TYR A 127 -14.95 -0.63 7.12
CA TYR A 127 -14.18 -0.04 8.23
C TYR A 127 -14.10 -1.01 9.42
N PRO A 128 -13.01 -1.82 9.52
CA PRO A 128 -12.82 -2.76 10.63
C PRO A 128 -12.89 -2.10 12.02
N GLU A 129 -12.41 -0.86 12.14
CA GLU A 129 -12.40 -0.11 13.41
C GLU A 129 -13.77 0.42 13.84
N SER A 130 -14.81 0.27 13.01
CA SER A 130 -16.12 0.80 13.33
C SER A 130 -16.80 0.11 14.51
N SER A 131 -16.53 -1.19 14.74
CA SER A 131 -17.17 -1.98 15.79
C SER A 131 -16.47 -3.33 16.02
N GLY A 132 -16.71 -3.96 17.18
CA GLY A 132 -16.21 -5.32 17.48
C GLY A 132 -16.60 -6.38 16.42
N PRO A 133 -17.87 -6.43 15.97
CA PRO A 133 -18.27 -7.31 14.86
C PRO A 133 -17.56 -7.01 13.54
N ALA A 134 -17.27 -5.74 13.23
CA ALA A 134 -16.51 -5.37 12.03
C ALA A 134 -15.08 -5.91 12.09
N ARG A 135 -14.43 -5.80 13.25
CA ARG A 135 -13.11 -6.42 13.51
C ARG A 135 -13.16 -7.93 13.31
N ALA A 136 -14.18 -8.61 13.83
CA ALA A 136 -14.32 -10.06 13.65
C ALA A 136 -14.47 -10.47 12.17
N ILE A 137 -15.29 -9.75 11.38
CA ILE A 137 -15.44 -10.00 9.95
C ILE A 137 -14.14 -9.74 9.20
N ALA A 138 -13.39 -8.70 9.56
CA ALA A 138 -12.07 -8.43 8.98
C ALA A 138 -11.08 -9.57 9.27
N ILE A 139 -11.04 -10.09 10.50
CA ILE A 139 -10.19 -11.24 10.87
C ILE A 139 -10.56 -12.48 10.05
N VAL A 140 -11.86 -12.80 9.95
CA VAL A 140 -12.33 -13.94 9.13
C VAL A 140 -11.91 -13.76 7.68
N SER A 141 -12.04 -12.54 7.13
CA SER A 141 -11.66 -12.25 5.75
C SER A 141 -10.16 -12.44 5.51
N VAL A 142 -9.31 -12.00 6.43
CA VAL A 142 -7.86 -12.26 6.39
C VAL A 142 -7.57 -13.76 6.42
N LEU A 143 -8.20 -14.52 7.31
CA LEU A 143 -8.02 -15.98 7.39
C LEU A 143 -8.41 -16.69 6.09
N VAL A 144 -9.54 -16.31 5.47
CA VAL A 144 -9.97 -16.87 4.18
C VAL A 144 -8.96 -16.53 3.08
N ILE A 145 -8.41 -15.32 3.06
CA ILE A 145 -7.34 -14.94 2.12
C ILE A 145 -6.12 -15.84 2.31
N LEU A 146 -5.64 -16.02 3.54
CA LEU A 146 -4.48 -16.86 3.83
C LEU A 146 -4.71 -18.33 3.45
N ILE A 147 -5.87 -18.90 3.80
CA ILE A 147 -6.24 -20.26 3.41
C ILE A 147 -6.23 -20.40 1.90
N SER A 148 -6.82 -19.44 1.18
CA SER A 148 -6.85 -19.45 -0.27
C SER A 148 -5.41 -19.51 -0.83
N ILE A 149 -4.51 -18.64 -0.33
CA ILE A 149 -3.08 -18.57 -0.72
C ILE A 149 -2.40 -19.91 -0.53
N VAL A 150 -2.48 -20.46 0.69
CA VAL A 150 -1.88 -21.76 1.04
C VAL A 150 -2.38 -22.85 0.11
N ILE A 151 -3.69 -22.92 -0.13
CA ILE A 151 -4.28 -23.95 -1.00
C ILE A 151 -3.75 -23.90 -2.43
N PHE A 152 -3.57 -22.71 -3.02
CA PHE A 152 -2.99 -22.69 -4.38
C PHE A 152 -1.49 -22.91 -4.40
N CYS A 153 -0.76 -22.64 -3.32
CA CYS A 153 0.61 -23.13 -3.20
C CYS A 153 0.64 -24.67 -3.14
N LEU A 154 -0.23 -25.28 -2.34
CA LEU A 154 -0.32 -26.75 -2.22
C LEU A 154 -0.73 -27.42 -3.54
N GLU A 155 -1.63 -26.83 -4.32
CA GLU A 155 -2.04 -27.33 -5.65
C GLU A 155 -0.86 -27.44 -6.64
N THR A 156 0.21 -26.65 -6.43
CA THR A 156 1.40 -26.73 -7.29
C THR A 156 2.37 -27.84 -6.93
N LEU A 157 2.22 -28.48 -5.77
CA LEU A 157 3.14 -29.54 -5.34
C LEU A 157 2.96 -30.81 -6.18
N PRO A 158 4.06 -31.47 -6.58
CA PRO A 158 4.01 -32.65 -7.43
C PRO A 158 3.27 -33.82 -6.78
N GLU A 159 3.33 -33.92 -5.45
CA GLU A 159 2.68 -34.97 -4.65
C GLU A 159 1.16 -34.97 -4.77
N PHE A 160 0.54 -33.80 -4.98
CA PHE A 160 -0.90 -33.63 -5.13
C PHE A 160 -1.37 -33.61 -6.59
N ARG A 161 -0.44 -33.48 -7.54
CA ARG A 161 -0.71 -33.52 -8.98
C ARG A 161 -0.76 -34.98 -9.43
N GLN A 162 -1.89 -35.65 -9.16
CA GLN A 162 -2.10 -37.08 -9.44
C GLN A 162 -1.54 -37.50 -10.82
N GLU A 163 -0.42 -38.20 -10.84
CA GLU A 163 -0.10 -39.06 -11.98
C GLU A 163 -0.98 -40.31 -11.87
N PRO A 164 -1.73 -40.70 -12.92
CA PRO A 164 -2.10 -42.10 -13.01
C PRO A 164 -0.76 -42.85 -13.07
N LYS A 165 -0.49 -43.72 -12.09
CA LYS A 165 0.64 -44.66 -12.15
C LYS A 165 0.48 -45.50 -13.42
N GLY A 166 0.97 -44.98 -14.54
CA GLY A 166 1.12 -45.69 -15.79
C GLY A 166 2.08 -46.85 -15.55
N ALA A 167 1.69 -48.01 -16.03
CA ALA A 167 2.39 -49.28 -15.99
C ALA A 167 3.91 -49.17 -15.78
N GLN A 168 4.41 -49.87 -14.76
CA GLN A 168 5.83 -50.23 -14.69
C GLN A 168 6.24 -50.84 -16.05
N PRO A 169 7.30 -50.36 -16.71
CA PRO A 169 7.95 -51.17 -17.72
C PRO A 169 8.59 -52.35 -16.97
N GLY A 170 8.03 -53.54 -17.15
CA GLY A 170 8.61 -54.77 -16.63
C GLY A 170 10.05 -54.89 -17.15
N PHE A 171 11.02 -54.73 -16.26
CA PHE A 171 12.39 -55.14 -16.53
C PHE A 171 12.38 -56.66 -16.59
N GLY A 172 12.59 -57.19 -17.79
CA GLY A 172 12.82 -58.60 -18.03
C GLY A 172 14.11 -59.02 -17.34
N GLU A 173 13.98 -59.85 -16.31
CA GLU A 173 15.08 -60.63 -15.75
C GLU A 173 15.15 -61.95 -16.53
N ALA A 174 16.29 -62.16 -17.18
CA ALA A 174 16.55 -63.30 -18.03
C ALA A 174 16.59 -64.62 -17.23
N ALA A 175 15.86 -65.63 -17.69
CA ALA A 175 16.02 -67.02 -17.29
C ALA A 175 16.40 -67.89 -18.53
N PRO A 176 17.23 -68.93 -18.38
CA PRO A 176 17.94 -69.61 -19.47
C PRO A 176 17.06 -70.67 -20.19
N PRO A 177 17.54 -71.27 -21.31
CA PRO A 177 16.68 -71.84 -22.33
C PRO A 177 16.29 -73.29 -22.03
N SER A 178 15.09 -73.69 -22.48
CA SER A 178 14.77 -75.09 -22.70
C SER A 178 13.91 -75.22 -23.95
N ASP A 179 14.38 -76.10 -24.83
CA ASP A 179 13.81 -76.52 -26.08
C ASP A 179 12.32 -76.89 -25.99
N ASP A 180 11.50 -76.37 -26.90
CA ASP A 180 10.75 -77.23 -27.81
C ASP A 180 10.01 -76.41 -28.88
N MET A 181 10.35 -76.74 -30.13
CA MET A 181 9.67 -76.38 -31.35
C MET A 181 8.26 -76.99 -31.35
N LEU A 182 7.21 -76.20 -31.65
CA LEU A 182 6.13 -76.64 -32.56
C LEU A 182 5.19 -75.49 -32.97
N LEU A 183 5.08 -75.35 -34.29
CA LEU A 183 4.14 -74.54 -35.06
C LEU A 183 2.68 -74.85 -34.71
N LEU A 184 1.85 -73.85 -34.37
CA LEU A 184 0.40 -73.87 -34.65
C LEU A 184 -0.18 -72.46 -34.86
N LEU A 185 -1.05 -72.38 -35.87
CA LEU A 185 -1.82 -71.24 -36.40
C LEU A 185 -2.69 -70.48 -35.37
N PRO A 186 -3.18 -69.27 -35.68
CA PRO A 186 -4.12 -68.56 -34.80
C PRO A 186 -5.55 -69.11 -34.92
N PRO A 187 -6.30 -69.29 -33.81
CA PRO A 187 -7.74 -69.50 -33.87
C PRO A 187 -8.52 -68.17 -33.72
N PRO A 188 -9.78 -68.13 -34.18
CA PRO A 188 -10.48 -66.89 -34.50
C PRO A 188 -11.23 -66.27 -33.31
N SER A 189 -11.41 -64.97 -33.42
CA SER A 189 -12.50 -64.12 -32.92
C SER A 189 -13.54 -64.76 -31.98
N GLY A 190 -13.68 -64.19 -30.78
CA GLY A 190 -14.95 -64.16 -30.06
C GLY A 190 -14.87 -64.32 -28.54
N THR A 191 -14.78 -63.21 -27.82
CA THR A 191 -15.59 -62.82 -26.63
C THR A 191 -14.86 -61.73 -25.83
N PRO A 192 -15.41 -60.50 -25.69
CA PRO A 192 -14.87 -59.54 -24.74
C PRO A 192 -15.31 -59.93 -23.32
N SER A 193 -14.35 -60.22 -22.44
CA SER A 193 -14.56 -60.29 -20.99
C SER A 193 -14.99 -58.92 -20.46
N PRO A 194 -15.78 -58.87 -19.37
CA PRO A 194 -16.44 -57.64 -18.95
C PRO A 194 -15.42 -56.60 -18.52
N LEU A 195 -15.48 -55.45 -19.19
CA LEU A 195 -14.77 -54.23 -18.83
C LEU A 195 -15.18 -53.87 -17.39
N HIS A 196 -14.28 -54.10 -16.42
CA HIS A 196 -14.38 -53.41 -15.14
C HIS A 196 -14.46 -51.92 -15.46
N PRO A 197 -15.51 -51.19 -15.03
CA PRO A 197 -15.55 -49.76 -15.23
C PRO A 197 -14.33 -49.17 -14.52
N ALA A 198 -13.44 -48.54 -15.29
CA ALA A 198 -12.38 -47.71 -14.75
C ALA A 198 -13.04 -46.70 -13.82
N ALA A 199 -12.83 -46.88 -12.51
CA ALA A 199 -13.20 -45.93 -11.50
C ALA A 199 -12.28 -44.71 -11.65
N GLY A 200 -12.67 -43.80 -12.55
CA GLY A 200 -11.96 -42.56 -12.84
C GLY A 200 -12.90 -41.35 -12.93
N THR A 201 -14.13 -41.46 -12.44
CA THR A 201 -15.10 -40.36 -12.43
C THR A 201 -15.85 -40.36 -11.10
N GLY A 202 -15.14 -40.01 -10.02
CA GLY A 202 -15.82 -39.38 -8.89
C GLY A 202 -16.37 -38.02 -9.34
N PRO A 203 -17.54 -37.58 -8.85
CA PRO A 203 -18.08 -36.27 -9.23
C PRO A 203 -17.07 -35.18 -8.84
N PHE A 204 -16.75 -34.29 -9.78
CA PHE A 204 -15.82 -33.16 -9.64
C PHE A 204 -15.91 -32.38 -8.30
N PHE A 205 -17.10 -32.37 -7.68
CA PHE A 205 -17.37 -31.82 -6.36
C PHE A 205 -16.68 -32.53 -5.17
N THR A 206 -15.96 -33.63 -5.38
CA THR A 206 -15.26 -34.37 -4.31
C THR A 206 -13.76 -34.06 -4.21
N ASP A 207 -13.21 -33.22 -5.08
CA ASP A 207 -11.83 -32.74 -4.92
C ASP A 207 -11.76 -31.72 -3.76
N PRO A 208 -11.03 -32.01 -2.66
CA PRO A 208 -10.92 -31.10 -1.53
C PRO A 208 -10.39 -29.72 -1.92
N PHE A 209 -9.50 -29.64 -2.91
CA PHE A 209 -8.95 -28.37 -3.37
C PHE A 209 -10.01 -27.51 -4.06
N PHE A 210 -10.79 -28.10 -4.98
CA PHE A 210 -11.91 -27.41 -5.61
C PHE A 210 -12.97 -26.95 -4.60
N LEU A 211 -13.28 -27.77 -3.59
CA LEU A 211 -14.26 -27.42 -2.55
C LEU A 211 -13.80 -26.20 -1.74
N ILE A 212 -12.55 -26.22 -1.25
CA ILE A 212 -12.02 -25.12 -0.44
C ILE A 212 -11.88 -23.86 -1.28
N GLU A 213 -11.41 -23.98 -2.54
CA GLU A 213 -11.35 -22.84 -3.46
C GLU A 213 -12.74 -22.23 -3.66
N THR A 214 -13.75 -23.07 -3.94
CA THR A 214 -15.14 -22.63 -4.12
C THR A 214 -15.66 -21.90 -2.88
N LEU A 215 -15.42 -22.40 -1.67
CA LEU A 215 -15.81 -21.73 -0.43
C LEU A 215 -15.13 -20.37 -0.26
N CYS A 216 -13.84 -20.26 -0.57
CA CYS A 216 -13.11 -18.99 -0.51
C CYS A 216 -13.68 -17.97 -1.52
N ILE A 217 -13.98 -18.41 -2.75
CA ILE A 217 -14.53 -17.53 -3.79
C ILE A 217 -15.96 -17.12 -3.47
N ILE A 218 -16.77 -17.99 -2.86
CA ILE A 218 -18.10 -17.62 -2.33
C ILE A 218 -17.96 -16.50 -1.30
N TRP A 219 -17.03 -16.61 -0.36
CA TRP A 219 -16.78 -15.56 0.64
C TRP A 219 -16.34 -14.23 -0.02
N PHE A 220 -15.38 -14.27 -0.94
CA PHE A 220 -14.92 -13.06 -1.63
C PHE A 220 -16.03 -12.41 -2.47
N SER A 221 -16.84 -13.23 -3.15
CA SER A 221 -17.98 -12.75 -3.93
C SER A 221 -19.04 -12.13 -3.03
N PHE A 222 -19.34 -12.76 -1.89
CA PHE A 222 -20.25 -12.23 -0.89
C PHE A 222 -19.79 -10.87 -0.37
N GLU A 223 -18.53 -10.77 0.05
CA GLU A 223 -17.90 -9.54 0.49
C GLU A 223 -17.99 -8.41 -0.55
N LEU A 224 -17.63 -8.70 -1.81
CA LEU A 224 -17.69 -7.73 -2.91
C LEU A 224 -19.13 -7.28 -3.19
N LEU A 225 -20.08 -8.22 -3.22
CA LEU A 225 -21.50 -7.92 -3.47
C LEU A 225 -22.09 -7.07 -2.35
N VAL A 226 -21.84 -7.43 -1.08
CA VAL A 226 -22.34 -6.66 0.07
C VAL A 226 -21.80 -5.23 0.03
N ARG A 227 -20.49 -5.05 -0.20
CA ARG A 227 -19.88 -3.73 -0.36
C ARG A 227 -20.46 -2.97 -1.55
N PHE A 228 -20.59 -3.62 -2.71
CA PHE A 228 -21.19 -3.01 -3.89
C PHE A 228 -22.60 -2.53 -3.60
N PHE A 229 -23.46 -3.32 -2.93
CA PHE A 229 -24.82 -2.93 -2.61
C PHE A 229 -24.95 -1.88 -1.50
N ALA A 230 -23.99 -1.83 -0.58
CA ALA A 230 -23.98 -0.88 0.53
C ALA A 230 -23.23 0.44 0.22
N CYS A 231 -22.48 0.54 -0.88
CA CYS A 231 -21.66 1.71 -1.18
C CYS A 231 -22.49 2.99 -1.46
N PRO A 232 -21.93 4.18 -1.18
CA PRO A 232 -22.61 5.46 -1.45
C PRO A 232 -22.75 5.75 -2.96
N SER A 233 -21.75 5.38 -3.75
CA SER A 233 -21.66 5.67 -5.18
C SER A 233 -21.10 4.47 -5.93
N LYS A 234 -21.87 3.92 -6.87
CA LYS A 234 -21.50 2.73 -7.67
C LYS A 234 -20.35 3.02 -8.66
N PRO A 235 -20.34 4.15 -9.40
CA PRO A 235 -19.26 4.45 -10.33
C PRO A 235 -17.94 4.76 -9.63
N GLU A 236 -17.99 5.38 -8.45
CA GLU A 236 -16.80 5.64 -7.65
C GLU A 236 -16.26 4.33 -7.06
N PHE A 237 -17.16 3.46 -6.57
CA PHE A 237 -16.82 2.13 -6.11
C PHE A 237 -16.07 1.32 -7.16
N SER A 238 -16.54 1.31 -8.43
CA SER A 238 -15.89 0.54 -9.49
C SER A 238 -14.55 1.11 -9.97
N ARG A 239 -14.26 2.38 -9.69
CA ARG A 239 -12.98 3.03 -9.99
C ARG A 239 -11.94 2.89 -8.86
N ASN A 240 -12.37 2.52 -7.66
CA ASN A 240 -11.47 2.36 -6.52
C ASN A 240 -10.58 1.12 -6.69
N ILE A 241 -9.26 1.31 -6.54
CA ILE A 241 -8.24 0.26 -6.73
C ILE A 241 -8.45 -0.97 -5.83
N MET A 242 -8.93 -0.78 -4.59
CA MET A 242 -9.18 -1.89 -3.66
C MET A 242 -10.32 -2.79 -4.16
N ASN A 243 -11.34 -2.20 -4.77
CA ASN A 243 -12.47 -2.94 -5.32
C ASN A 243 -12.11 -3.62 -6.65
N ILE A 244 -11.20 -3.02 -7.43
CA ILE A 244 -10.63 -3.67 -8.62
C ILE A 244 -9.85 -4.93 -8.21
N ILE A 245 -9.05 -4.87 -7.13
CA ILE A 245 -8.35 -6.03 -6.58
C ILE A 245 -9.34 -7.13 -6.15
N ASP A 246 -10.43 -6.76 -5.46
CA ASP A 246 -11.49 -7.69 -5.06
C ASP A 246 -12.12 -8.41 -6.28
N VAL A 247 -12.32 -7.70 -7.39
CA VAL A 247 -12.84 -8.26 -8.66
C VAL A 247 -11.81 -9.19 -9.31
N VAL A 248 -10.55 -8.76 -9.44
CA VAL A 248 -9.48 -9.57 -10.03
C VAL A 248 -9.26 -10.87 -9.25
N ALA A 249 -9.48 -10.86 -7.93
CA ALA A 249 -9.34 -12.05 -7.09
C ALA A 249 -10.36 -13.15 -7.37
N ILE A 250 -11.56 -12.83 -7.89
CA ILE A 250 -12.63 -13.82 -8.15
C ILE A 250 -12.76 -14.21 -9.62
N ILE A 251 -12.38 -13.34 -10.55
CA ILE A 251 -12.51 -13.55 -11.99
C ILE A 251 -11.93 -14.89 -12.46
N PRO A 252 -10.71 -15.32 -12.03
CA PRO A 252 -10.12 -16.57 -12.51
C PRO A 252 -11.01 -17.79 -12.31
N TYR A 253 -11.68 -17.88 -11.16
CA TYR A 253 -12.57 -19.00 -10.84
C TYR A 253 -13.77 -19.06 -11.80
N PHE A 254 -14.45 -17.92 -12.01
CA PHE A 254 -15.61 -17.85 -12.89
C PHE A 254 -15.24 -18.09 -14.36
N ILE A 255 -14.07 -17.63 -14.80
CA ILE A 255 -13.59 -17.94 -16.16
C ILE A 255 -13.34 -19.45 -16.29
N THR A 256 -12.62 -20.07 -15.34
CA THR A 256 -12.35 -21.52 -15.36
C THR A 256 -13.66 -22.31 -15.41
N LEU A 257 -14.58 -22.04 -14.49
CA LEU A 257 -15.87 -22.71 -14.43
C LEU A 257 -16.68 -22.52 -15.73
N GLY A 258 -16.72 -21.30 -16.27
CA GLY A 258 -17.42 -21.00 -17.52
C GLY A 258 -16.83 -21.74 -18.72
N THR A 259 -15.51 -21.83 -18.82
CA THR A 259 -14.84 -22.57 -19.91
C THR A 259 -15.07 -24.07 -19.82
N GLU A 260 -15.07 -24.65 -18.62
CA GLU A 260 -15.30 -26.08 -18.40
C GLU A 260 -16.76 -26.46 -18.71
N LEU A 261 -17.73 -25.64 -18.30
CA LEU A 261 -19.14 -25.84 -18.63
C LEU A 261 -19.40 -25.75 -20.15
N ALA A 262 -18.77 -24.77 -20.82
CA ALA A 262 -18.87 -24.63 -22.27
C ALA A 262 -18.30 -25.86 -23.01
N GLN A 263 -17.19 -26.42 -22.53
CA GLN A 263 -16.60 -27.65 -23.07
C GLN A 263 -17.50 -28.87 -22.85
N GLN A 264 -18.06 -29.04 -21.65
CA GLN A 264 -19.00 -30.14 -21.37
C GLN A 264 -20.25 -30.08 -22.25
N GLN A 265 -20.76 -28.88 -22.53
CA GLN A 265 -21.95 -28.71 -23.36
C GLN A 265 -21.67 -29.05 -24.84
N GLN A 266 -20.50 -28.69 -25.37
CA GLN A 266 -20.06 -29.10 -26.71
C GLN A 266 -19.92 -30.62 -26.81
N GLN A 267 -19.38 -31.27 -25.78
CA GLN A 267 -19.19 -32.72 -25.77
C GLN A 267 -20.52 -33.51 -25.69
N LYS A 268 -21.56 -32.94 -25.08
CA LYS A 268 -22.92 -33.54 -25.04
C LYS A 268 -23.70 -33.40 -26.35
N GLN A 269 -23.39 -32.43 -27.23
CA GLN A 269 -24.16 -32.19 -28.46
C GLN A 269 -23.71 -32.99 -29.68
N GLN A 270 -22.50 -33.57 -29.71
CA GLN A 270 -22.06 -34.43 -30.82
C GLN A 270 -21.22 -35.63 -30.34
N PRO A 271 -21.84 -36.80 -30.07
CA PRO A 271 -21.10 -38.03 -29.88
C PRO A 271 -20.65 -38.56 -31.26
N GLY A 272 -19.48 -38.13 -31.76
CA GLY A 272 -18.84 -38.85 -32.88
C GLY A 272 -18.19 -38.04 -34.01
N SER A 273 -18.11 -36.71 -33.96
CA SER A 273 -17.39 -35.91 -34.97
C SER A 273 -16.06 -35.42 -34.40
N SER A 274 -15.04 -36.26 -34.43
CA SER A 274 -13.64 -35.84 -34.26
C SER A 274 -13.24 -34.94 -35.45
N SER A 275 -13.59 -33.66 -35.38
CA SER A 275 -13.03 -32.65 -36.26
C SER A 275 -11.56 -32.47 -35.90
N ASN A 276 -10.66 -32.66 -36.86
CA ASN A 276 -9.21 -32.45 -36.69
C ASN A 276 -8.84 -31.02 -36.21
N ASN A 277 -9.78 -30.06 -36.27
CA ASN A 277 -9.60 -28.71 -35.71
C ASN A 277 -10.00 -28.57 -34.23
N GLY A 278 -10.66 -29.57 -33.64
CA GLY A 278 -11.06 -29.55 -32.22
C GLY A 278 -9.88 -29.68 -31.26
N GLY A 279 -8.85 -30.45 -31.62
CA GLY A 279 -7.65 -30.64 -30.79
C GLY A 279 -6.85 -29.35 -30.59
N GLN A 280 -6.81 -28.47 -31.60
CA GLN A 280 -6.13 -27.17 -31.50
C GLN A 280 -6.92 -26.19 -30.62
N GLN A 281 -8.26 -26.18 -30.72
CA GLN A 281 -9.11 -25.38 -29.84
C GLN A 281 -8.98 -25.82 -28.37
N GLN A 282 -8.91 -27.14 -28.13
CA GLN A 282 -8.78 -27.73 -26.80
C GLN A 282 -7.37 -27.48 -26.22
N ALA A 283 -6.30 -27.61 -27.01
CA ALA A 283 -4.94 -27.28 -26.58
C ALA A 283 -4.75 -25.78 -26.24
N MET A 284 -5.32 -24.88 -27.06
CA MET A 284 -5.30 -23.43 -26.79
C MET A 284 -6.06 -23.08 -25.51
N SER A 285 -7.21 -23.75 -25.25
CA SER A 285 -7.95 -23.55 -24.01
C SER A 285 -7.18 -23.99 -22.76
N LEU A 286 -6.41 -25.09 -22.83
CA LEU A 286 -5.55 -25.54 -21.73
C LEU A 286 -4.39 -24.57 -21.45
N ALA A 287 -3.81 -23.97 -22.48
CA ALA A 287 -2.76 -22.95 -22.32
C ALA A 287 -3.30 -21.68 -21.66
N ILE A 288 -4.48 -21.22 -22.09
CA ILE A 288 -5.15 -20.04 -21.52
C ILE A 288 -5.52 -20.28 -20.05
N LEU A 289 -6.00 -21.48 -19.70
CA LEU A 289 -6.30 -21.86 -18.32
C LEU A 289 -5.06 -21.84 -17.41
N ARG A 290 -3.87 -22.18 -17.93
CA ARG A 290 -2.61 -22.06 -17.15
C ARG A 290 -2.27 -20.61 -16.80
N VAL A 291 -2.47 -19.69 -17.75
CA VAL A 291 -2.25 -18.25 -17.52
C VAL A 291 -3.28 -17.69 -16.53
N ILE A 292 -4.55 -18.10 -16.64
CA ILE A 292 -5.61 -17.70 -15.71
C ILE A 292 -5.31 -18.15 -14.27
N ARG A 293 -4.68 -19.32 -14.08
CA ARG A 293 -4.24 -19.76 -12.75
C ARG A 293 -3.20 -18.80 -12.13
N LEU A 294 -2.31 -18.19 -12.92
CA LEU A 294 -1.37 -17.19 -12.40
C LEU A 294 -2.07 -15.95 -11.87
N VAL A 295 -3.19 -15.54 -12.48
CA VAL A 295 -4.00 -14.41 -12.02
C VAL A 295 -4.53 -14.65 -10.59
N ARG A 296 -4.73 -15.91 -10.17
CA ARG A 296 -5.13 -16.24 -8.79
C ARG A 296 -4.13 -15.74 -7.75
N VAL A 297 -2.85 -15.56 -8.10
CA VAL A 297 -1.84 -15.05 -7.16
C VAL A 297 -2.17 -13.61 -6.72
N PHE A 298 -2.84 -12.82 -7.56
CA PHE A 298 -3.18 -11.42 -7.26
C PHE A 298 -4.13 -11.27 -6.07
N ARG A 299 -4.84 -12.32 -5.65
CA ARG A 299 -5.65 -12.28 -4.41
C ARG A 299 -4.82 -11.97 -3.16
N ILE A 300 -3.49 -12.14 -3.19
CA ILE A 300 -2.59 -11.69 -2.13
C ILE A 300 -2.73 -10.18 -1.88
N PHE A 301 -2.98 -9.39 -2.92
CA PHE A 301 -3.17 -7.96 -2.81
C PHE A 301 -4.47 -7.58 -2.11
N LYS A 302 -5.42 -8.52 -1.92
CA LYS A 302 -6.62 -8.28 -1.11
C LYS A 302 -6.27 -8.02 0.36
N LEU A 303 -5.10 -8.50 0.83
CA LEU A 303 -4.56 -8.14 2.15
C LEU A 303 -4.31 -6.63 2.30
N SER A 304 -4.18 -5.87 1.19
CA SER A 304 -3.95 -4.42 1.25
C SER A 304 -5.08 -3.67 1.94
N ARG A 305 -6.33 -4.15 1.85
CA ARG A 305 -7.47 -3.58 2.58
C ARG A 305 -7.29 -3.67 4.11
N HIS A 306 -6.59 -4.70 4.58
CA HIS A 306 -6.39 -4.98 5.99
C HIS A 306 -4.99 -4.64 6.50
N SER A 307 -4.09 -4.18 5.61
CA SER A 307 -2.72 -3.82 5.95
C SER A 307 -2.44 -2.36 5.63
N LYS A 308 -2.41 -1.51 6.66
CA LYS A 308 -2.03 -0.10 6.53
C LYS A 308 -0.66 0.04 5.86
N GLY A 309 0.30 -0.82 6.21
CA GLY A 309 1.63 -0.84 5.60
C GLY A 309 1.59 -1.04 4.07
N LEU A 310 0.74 -1.94 3.57
CA LEU A 310 0.60 -2.16 2.13
C LEU A 310 -0.14 -1.00 1.42
N GLN A 311 -1.05 -0.31 2.12
CA GLN A 311 -1.66 0.92 1.61
C GLN A 311 -0.65 2.07 1.52
N ILE A 312 0.17 2.25 2.55
CA ILE A 312 1.27 3.23 2.59
C ILE A 312 2.27 2.94 1.47
N LEU A 313 2.64 1.68 1.28
CA LEU A 313 3.49 1.27 0.17
C LEU A 313 2.85 1.62 -1.19
N GLY A 314 1.55 1.37 -1.37
CA GLY A 314 0.81 1.74 -2.57
C GLY A 314 0.83 3.25 -2.84
N LYS A 315 0.51 4.08 -1.84
CA LYS A 315 0.57 5.56 -1.94
C LYS A 315 1.99 6.03 -2.28
N THR A 316 2.99 5.43 -1.65
CA THR A 316 4.41 5.73 -1.89
C THR A 316 4.83 5.42 -3.32
N LEU A 317 4.48 4.24 -3.83
CA LEU A 317 4.80 3.84 -5.20
C LEU A 317 4.09 4.74 -6.21
N GLN A 318 2.82 5.06 -5.99
CA GLN A 318 2.06 5.99 -6.84
C GLN A 318 2.71 7.38 -6.89
N ALA A 319 3.11 7.92 -5.74
CA ALA A 319 3.80 9.21 -5.65
C ALA A 319 5.20 9.18 -6.25
N SER A 320 5.86 8.01 -6.24
CA SER A 320 7.24 7.84 -6.70
C SER A 320 7.35 7.19 -8.10
N MET A 321 6.26 7.19 -8.88
CA MET A 321 6.24 6.56 -10.21
C MET A 321 7.29 7.14 -11.17
N ARG A 322 7.63 8.42 -11.02
CA ARG A 322 8.64 9.10 -11.83
C ARG A 322 10.04 8.56 -11.53
N GLU A 323 10.37 8.46 -10.26
CA GLU A 323 11.64 7.96 -9.74
C GLU A 323 11.80 6.48 -10.04
N LEU A 324 10.73 5.69 -9.88
CA LEU A 324 10.69 4.28 -10.26
C LEU A 324 10.87 4.12 -11.79
N GLY A 325 10.25 4.98 -12.59
CA GLY A 325 10.44 5.02 -14.04
C GLY A 325 11.89 5.32 -14.43
N LEU A 326 12.54 6.29 -13.77
CA LEU A 326 13.96 6.60 -13.97
C LEU A 326 14.87 5.43 -13.58
N LEU A 327 14.58 4.74 -12.47
CA LEU A 327 15.33 3.55 -12.05
C LEU A 327 15.28 2.46 -13.13
N ILE A 328 14.09 2.12 -13.61
CA ILE A 328 13.91 1.11 -14.66
C ILE A 328 14.60 1.55 -15.96
N PHE A 329 14.53 2.84 -16.31
CA PHE A 329 15.17 3.38 -17.49
C PHE A 329 16.70 3.27 -17.46
N PHE A 330 17.34 3.68 -16.35
CA PHE A 330 18.79 3.55 -16.21
C PHE A 330 19.24 2.09 -16.12
N LEU A 331 18.46 1.24 -15.44
CA LEU A 331 18.74 -0.19 -15.41
C LEU A 331 18.68 -0.80 -16.82
N PHE A 332 17.68 -0.44 -17.62
CA PHE A 332 17.54 -0.92 -18.99
C PHE A 332 18.71 -0.49 -19.89
N ILE A 333 19.16 0.77 -19.79
CA ILE A 333 20.34 1.26 -20.51
C ILE A 333 21.59 0.47 -20.08
N GLY A 334 21.78 0.29 -18.77
CA GLY A 334 22.91 -0.46 -18.23
C GLY A 334 22.92 -1.91 -18.70
N VAL A 335 21.77 -2.59 -18.68
CA VAL A 335 21.63 -3.97 -19.18
C VAL A 335 22.06 -4.06 -20.64
N ILE A 336 21.52 -3.22 -21.53
CA ILE A 336 21.90 -3.26 -22.95
C ILE A 336 23.40 -3.01 -23.14
N LEU A 337 23.94 -2.00 -22.45
CA LEU A 337 25.34 -1.58 -22.59
C LEU A 337 26.31 -2.66 -22.10
N PHE A 338 26.12 -3.17 -20.88
CA PHE A 338 27.03 -4.15 -20.28
C PHE A 338 26.88 -5.53 -20.91
N SER A 339 25.68 -5.94 -21.30
CA SER A 339 25.47 -7.20 -22.02
C SER A 339 26.12 -7.19 -23.40
N SER A 340 26.04 -6.07 -24.12
CA SER A 340 26.74 -5.93 -25.41
C SER A 340 28.27 -5.95 -25.24
N ALA A 341 28.78 -5.23 -24.24
CA ALA A 341 30.21 -5.15 -23.97
C ALA A 341 30.80 -6.50 -23.54
N VAL A 342 30.13 -7.25 -22.65
CA VAL A 342 30.62 -8.56 -22.20
C VAL A 342 30.54 -9.59 -23.34
N TYR A 343 29.49 -9.55 -24.15
CA TYR A 343 29.35 -10.44 -25.29
C TYR A 343 30.53 -10.28 -26.26
N PHE A 344 30.86 -9.06 -26.68
CA PHE A 344 32.00 -8.83 -27.56
C PHE A 344 33.35 -9.09 -26.89
N ALA A 345 33.45 -8.98 -25.58
CA ALA A 345 34.68 -9.31 -24.84
C ALA A 345 34.90 -10.82 -24.70
N GLU A 346 33.83 -11.62 -24.75
CA GLU A 346 33.87 -13.08 -24.53
C GLU A 346 33.62 -13.88 -25.81
N THR A 347 33.28 -13.25 -26.95
CA THR A 347 32.85 -13.96 -28.16
C THR A 347 33.94 -14.84 -28.78
N ASP A 348 35.21 -14.55 -28.49
CA ASP A 348 36.37 -15.27 -29.01
C ASP A 348 36.79 -16.46 -28.11
N ASP A 349 36.18 -16.60 -26.93
CA ASP A 349 36.44 -17.71 -26.00
C ASP A 349 35.48 -18.88 -26.28
N PRO A 350 35.99 -20.08 -26.62
CA PRO A 350 35.15 -21.24 -26.95
C PRO A 350 34.33 -21.77 -25.77
N ASP A 351 34.77 -21.49 -24.53
CA ASP A 351 34.09 -21.90 -23.29
C ASP A 351 33.18 -20.78 -22.75
N SER A 352 32.95 -19.73 -23.55
CA SER A 352 32.09 -18.61 -23.18
C SER A 352 30.65 -19.04 -22.91
N LEU A 353 30.11 -18.54 -21.79
CA LEU A 353 28.71 -18.72 -21.41
C LEU A 353 27.79 -17.71 -22.11
N PHE A 354 28.34 -16.73 -22.84
CA PHE A 354 27.60 -15.63 -23.46
C PHE A 354 27.26 -15.94 -24.93
N THR A 355 26.21 -16.75 -25.14
CA THR A 355 25.77 -17.19 -26.46
C THR A 355 25.19 -16.07 -27.33
N SER A 356 24.49 -15.11 -26.73
CA SER A 356 23.91 -13.96 -27.42
C SER A 356 23.75 -12.76 -26.49
N ILE A 357 23.57 -11.56 -27.05
CA ILE A 357 23.34 -10.35 -26.26
C ILE A 357 22.07 -10.46 -25.39
N PRO A 358 20.92 -10.96 -25.90
CA PRO A 358 19.74 -11.20 -25.05
C PRO A 358 19.99 -12.20 -23.92
N ASP A 359 20.76 -13.27 -24.15
CA ASP A 359 21.12 -14.21 -23.08
C ASP A 359 22.00 -13.51 -22.01
N ALA A 360 22.90 -12.63 -22.46
CA ALA A 360 23.70 -11.79 -21.58
C ALA A 360 22.89 -10.75 -20.79
N PHE A 361 21.63 -10.45 -21.13
CA PHE A 361 20.76 -9.58 -20.32
C PHE A 361 20.53 -10.16 -18.93
N TRP A 362 20.37 -11.48 -18.83
CA TRP A 362 20.21 -12.17 -17.56
C TRP A 362 21.41 -11.92 -16.64
N TRP A 363 22.62 -12.14 -17.15
CA TRP A 363 23.86 -11.87 -16.42
C TRP A 363 23.97 -10.40 -15.99
N ALA A 364 23.64 -9.44 -16.87
CA ALA A 364 23.73 -8.02 -16.54
C ALA A 364 22.73 -7.62 -15.46
N VAL A 365 21.46 -8.06 -15.54
CA VAL A 365 20.46 -7.79 -14.49
C VAL A 365 20.92 -8.36 -13.15
N VAL A 366 21.36 -9.62 -13.12
CA VAL A 366 21.83 -10.31 -11.90
C VAL A 366 23.07 -9.66 -11.30
N SER A 367 24.00 -9.17 -12.14
CA SER A 367 25.22 -8.51 -11.71
C SER A 367 24.97 -7.07 -11.24
N MET A 368 24.17 -6.29 -11.98
CA MET A 368 23.83 -4.90 -11.61
C MET A 368 23.00 -4.82 -10.32
N THR A 369 22.14 -5.82 -10.08
CA THR A 369 21.38 -5.93 -8.84
C THR A 369 22.16 -6.59 -7.70
N THR A 370 23.43 -6.95 -7.92
CA THR A 370 24.32 -7.59 -6.94
C THR A 370 23.83 -8.94 -6.42
N VAL A 371 22.94 -9.61 -7.16
CA VAL A 371 22.43 -10.94 -6.82
C VAL A 371 23.51 -12.02 -7.03
N GLY A 372 24.16 -12.02 -8.20
CA GLY A 372 25.33 -12.84 -8.47
C GLY A 372 25.14 -14.36 -8.30
N TYR A 373 24.17 -14.98 -8.99
CA TYR A 373 23.93 -16.43 -8.92
C TYR A 373 25.15 -17.28 -9.29
N GLY A 374 26.02 -16.79 -10.18
CA GLY A 374 27.24 -17.47 -10.62
C GLY A 374 27.03 -18.52 -11.72
N ASP A 375 25.82 -18.61 -12.28
CA ASP A 375 25.46 -19.45 -13.43
C ASP A 375 26.01 -18.91 -14.76
N MET A 376 26.22 -17.59 -14.85
CA MET A 376 26.94 -16.93 -15.94
C MET A 376 28.02 -16.00 -15.38
N TYR A 377 29.22 -16.03 -15.95
CA TYR A 377 30.33 -15.17 -15.56
C TYR A 377 31.38 -15.06 -16.68
N PRO A 378 32.11 -13.92 -16.79
CA PRO A 378 33.16 -13.75 -17.78
C PRO A 378 34.45 -14.50 -17.42
N MET A 379 35.00 -15.17 -18.42
CA MET A 379 36.25 -15.94 -18.34
C MET A 379 37.45 -15.09 -18.73
N THR A 380 37.30 -14.24 -19.75
CA THR A 380 38.39 -13.41 -20.27
C THR A 380 38.72 -12.25 -19.35
N ILE A 381 39.92 -11.69 -19.51
CA ILE A 381 40.34 -10.50 -18.79
C ILE A 381 39.45 -9.30 -19.16
N GLY A 382 39.08 -9.17 -20.43
CA GLY A 382 38.21 -8.10 -20.92
C GLY A 382 36.82 -8.17 -20.30
N GLY A 383 36.19 -9.35 -20.31
CA GLY A 383 34.90 -9.56 -19.68
C GLY A 383 34.92 -9.33 -18.17
N LYS A 384 36.01 -9.69 -17.48
CA LYS A 384 36.19 -9.41 -16.04
C LYS A 384 36.25 -7.90 -15.73
N ILE A 385 36.89 -7.10 -16.59
CA ILE A 385 36.88 -5.63 -16.46
C ILE A 385 35.46 -5.11 -16.67
N VAL A 386 34.76 -5.58 -17.72
CA VAL A 386 33.36 -5.20 -17.97
C VAL A 386 32.47 -5.57 -16.79
N GLY A 387 32.61 -6.77 -16.23
CA GLY A 387 31.86 -7.23 -15.05
C GLY A 387 32.13 -6.39 -13.82
N SER A 388 33.38 -5.97 -13.60
CA SER A 388 33.75 -5.09 -12.48
C SER A 388 33.08 -3.71 -12.61
N LEU A 389 33.10 -3.13 -13.82
CA LEU A 389 32.42 -1.86 -14.10
C LEU A 389 30.89 -1.99 -14.00
N CYS A 390 30.34 -3.11 -14.48
CA CYS A 390 28.91 -3.42 -14.42
C CYS A 390 28.39 -3.46 -12.97
N ALA A 391 29.12 -4.14 -12.07
CA ALA A 391 28.75 -4.22 -10.66
C ALA A 391 28.75 -2.84 -9.99
N ILE A 392 29.79 -2.03 -10.21
CA ILE A 392 29.89 -0.66 -9.67
C ILE A 392 28.75 0.20 -10.20
N ALA A 393 28.52 0.17 -11.52
CA ALA A 393 27.46 0.95 -12.15
C ALA A 393 26.06 0.53 -11.66
N GLY A 394 25.83 -0.76 -11.43
CA GLY A 394 24.58 -1.27 -10.88
C GLY A 394 24.27 -0.73 -9.48
N VAL A 395 25.24 -0.80 -8.57
CA VAL A 395 25.11 -0.24 -7.21
C VAL A 395 24.78 1.25 -7.26
N LEU A 396 25.51 2.02 -8.09
CA LEU A 396 25.26 3.45 -8.24
C LEU A 396 23.88 3.74 -8.84
N THR A 397 23.47 2.96 -9.85
CA THR A 397 22.17 3.11 -10.51
C THR A 397 21.00 2.89 -9.55
N ILE A 398 21.10 1.88 -8.68
CA ILE A 398 20.06 1.60 -7.68
C ILE A 398 20.11 2.64 -6.54
N ALA A 399 21.30 3.08 -6.13
CA ALA A 399 21.47 4.01 -5.02
C ALA A 399 20.88 5.42 -5.27
N LEU A 400 20.71 5.86 -6.52
CA LEU A 400 20.23 7.22 -6.81
C LEU A 400 18.71 7.40 -6.58
N PRO A 401 17.81 6.56 -7.11
CA PRO A 401 16.36 6.78 -6.96
C PRO A 401 15.79 6.25 -5.64
N VAL A 402 16.43 5.25 -5.03
CA VAL A 402 15.93 4.59 -3.80
C VAL A 402 15.76 5.55 -2.62
N PRO A 403 16.71 6.46 -2.29
CA PRO A 403 16.54 7.39 -1.18
C PRO A 403 15.30 8.29 -1.32
N VAL A 404 14.92 8.67 -2.55
CA VAL A 404 13.72 9.47 -2.79
C VAL A 404 12.46 8.66 -2.51
N ILE A 405 12.41 7.40 -2.98
CA ILE A 405 11.31 6.47 -2.68
C ILE A 405 11.19 6.24 -1.17
N VAL A 406 12.32 6.03 -0.49
CA VAL A 406 12.38 5.85 0.98
C VAL A 406 11.92 7.11 1.71
N SER A 407 12.29 8.30 1.24
CA SER A 407 11.83 9.57 1.81
C SER A 407 10.31 9.71 1.68
N ASN A 408 9.74 9.37 0.53
CA ASN A 408 8.29 9.37 0.33
C ASN A 408 7.59 8.33 1.21
N PHE A 409 8.18 7.14 1.35
CA PHE A 409 7.67 6.11 2.27
C PHE A 409 7.63 6.64 3.70
N ASN A 410 8.72 7.26 4.14
CA ASN A 410 8.85 7.82 5.49
C ASN A 410 7.81 8.92 5.74
N TYR A 411 7.62 9.81 4.75
CA TYR A 411 6.58 10.84 4.80
C TYR A 411 5.17 10.24 4.97
N PHE A 412 4.76 9.28 4.12
CA PHE A 412 3.43 8.68 4.23
C PHE A 412 3.26 7.80 5.48
N TYR A 413 4.33 7.15 5.94
CA TYR A 413 4.33 6.32 7.13
C TYR A 413 4.11 7.14 8.41
N HIS A 414 4.90 8.21 8.61
CA HIS A 414 4.71 9.11 9.74
C HIS A 414 3.36 9.84 9.67
N ARG A 415 2.95 10.30 8.49
CA ARG A 415 1.66 10.97 8.34
C ARG A 415 0.48 10.09 8.77
N GLU A 416 0.51 8.81 8.44
CA GLU A 416 -0.56 7.88 8.83
C GLU A 416 -0.46 7.52 10.33
N THR A 417 0.75 7.38 10.88
CA THR A 417 0.98 7.06 12.30
C THR A 417 0.58 8.22 13.22
N ASP A 418 1.00 9.45 12.89
CA ASP A 418 0.69 10.65 13.69
C ASP A 418 -0.83 10.96 13.67
N HIS A 419 -1.53 10.60 12.60
CA HIS A 419 -2.98 10.76 12.52
C HIS A 419 -3.73 9.85 13.50
N GLU A 420 -3.24 8.63 13.72
CA GLU A 420 -3.81 7.72 14.73
C GLU A 420 -3.67 8.31 16.14
N GLU A 421 -2.51 8.89 16.44
CA GLU A 421 -2.25 9.54 17.71
C GLU A 421 -3.15 10.78 17.92
N GLN A 422 -3.30 11.65 16.91
CA GLN A 422 -4.18 12.84 17.03
C GLN A 422 -5.66 12.48 17.25
N CYS A 423 -6.17 11.48 16.54
CA CYS A 423 -7.53 10.97 16.77
C CYS A 423 -7.71 10.45 18.21
N GLN A 424 -6.69 9.84 18.79
CA GLN A 424 -6.69 9.35 20.17
C GLN A 424 -6.68 10.49 21.19
N TYR A 425 -5.90 11.57 20.95
CA TYR A 425 -5.87 12.74 21.85
C TYR A 425 -7.13 13.60 21.78
N THR A 426 -7.82 13.66 20.63
CA THR A 426 -9.04 14.47 20.51
C THR A 426 -10.16 13.90 21.39
N HIS A 427 -10.18 12.58 21.59
CA HIS A 427 -11.11 11.88 22.49
C HIS A 427 -10.82 12.13 23.98
N VAL A 428 -9.66 12.71 24.32
CA VAL A 428 -9.29 13.17 25.67
C VAL A 428 -9.31 14.70 25.70
N THR A 429 -10.40 15.32 25.25
CA THR A 429 -10.67 16.71 25.63
C THR A 429 -11.17 16.70 27.08
N CYS A 430 -10.23 16.77 28.03
CA CYS A 430 -10.53 17.05 29.42
C CYS A 430 -11.25 18.41 29.53
N GLY A 431 -12.37 18.40 30.25
CA GLY A 431 -13.39 19.45 30.20
C GLY A 431 -12.93 20.87 30.54
N GLN A 432 -13.50 21.82 29.81
CA GLN A 432 -13.77 23.21 30.19
C GLN A 432 -15.05 23.61 29.43
N HIS A 433 -16.07 24.30 29.94
CA HIS A 433 -16.23 25.18 31.09
C HIS A 433 -17.73 25.11 31.47
N GLN A 434 -18.08 24.95 32.75
CA GLN A 434 -19.47 25.09 33.20
C GLN A 434 -19.94 26.55 33.07
N SER A 435 -20.97 26.80 32.28
CA SER A 435 -21.82 27.98 32.43
C SER A 435 -22.67 27.82 33.70
N PRO A 436 -22.77 28.82 34.60
CA PRO A 436 -23.69 28.72 35.73
C PRO A 436 -25.13 28.91 35.22
N PHE A 437 -26.05 28.16 35.81
CA PHE A 437 -27.52 28.10 35.58
C PHE A 437 -28.06 26.96 34.70
N SER A 438 -28.38 25.83 35.35
CA SER A 438 -29.76 25.30 35.45
C SER A 438 -29.78 23.98 36.24
N GLU A 439 -30.73 23.83 37.18
CA GLU A 439 -30.90 22.69 38.09
C GLU A 439 -31.18 21.34 37.38
N PRO A 440 -30.79 20.18 37.95
CA PRO A 440 -31.17 18.87 37.40
C PRO A 440 -32.41 18.27 38.09
N LYS A 441 -33.37 17.81 37.29
CA LYS A 441 -34.40 16.84 37.72
C LYS A 441 -33.88 15.41 37.56
N LYS A 442 -34.12 14.59 38.58
CA LYS A 442 -33.86 13.14 38.66
C LYS A 442 -34.57 12.34 37.56
N GLY A 443 -33.90 11.31 37.07
CA GLY A 443 -34.47 10.18 36.33
C GLY A 443 -33.43 9.07 36.18
N ASP A 444 -33.72 7.90 36.75
CA ASP A 444 -32.88 6.70 36.80
C ASP A 444 -32.61 6.07 35.43
N SER A 445 -31.43 5.48 35.23
CA SER A 445 -31.22 4.01 35.17
C SER A 445 -30.00 3.57 34.34
N ASN A 446 -29.15 2.78 35.02
CA ASN A 446 -28.32 1.64 34.59
C ASN A 446 -27.62 1.64 33.21
N LEU A 447 -26.28 1.60 33.22
CA LEU A 447 -25.53 0.52 32.56
C LEU A 447 -24.06 0.48 33.01
N SER A 448 -23.67 -0.70 33.51
CA SER A 448 -22.33 -1.11 33.92
C SER A 448 -21.33 -1.09 32.77
N LEU A 449 -20.14 -0.53 32.99
CA LEU A 449 -18.99 -0.75 32.11
C LEU A 449 -17.79 -1.28 32.90
N SER A 450 -17.30 -2.39 32.38
CA SER A 450 -16.26 -3.27 32.89
C SER A 450 -14.92 -2.55 33.05
N LYS A 451 -14.34 -2.74 34.24
CA LYS A 451 -13.00 -2.33 34.63
C LYS A 451 -12.04 -3.46 34.26
N SER A 452 -11.35 -3.36 33.13
CA SER A 452 -10.33 -4.36 32.77
C SER A 452 -9.38 -3.96 31.62
N GLU A 453 -8.93 -2.70 31.54
CA GLU A 453 -7.82 -2.30 30.62
C GLU A 453 -6.91 -1.20 31.19
N PHE A 454 -6.88 -1.00 32.51
CA PHE A 454 -6.09 0.06 33.16
C PHE A 454 -4.82 -0.43 33.87
N LEU A 455 -4.28 -1.61 33.53
CA LEU A 455 -3.12 -2.17 34.24
C LEU A 455 -1.92 -2.54 33.36
N GLU A 456 -1.92 -2.22 32.06
CA GLU A 456 -0.76 -2.46 31.18
C GLU A 456 -0.05 -1.18 30.73
N ALA A 457 -0.55 0.01 31.07
CA ALA A 457 0.07 1.28 30.69
C ALA A 457 1.06 1.84 31.74
N GLU A 458 0.95 1.45 33.01
CA GLU A 458 1.83 2.00 34.07
C GLU A 458 3.24 1.37 34.11
N ASP A 459 3.45 0.20 33.49
CA ASP A 459 4.77 -0.46 33.50
C ASP A 459 5.72 0.00 32.36
N LEU A 460 5.24 0.74 31.36
CA LEU A 460 6.09 1.28 30.29
C LEU A 460 6.64 2.69 30.55
N GLU A 461 6.01 3.48 31.43
CA GLU A 461 6.53 4.83 31.77
C GLU A 461 7.71 4.79 32.74
N SER A 462 7.85 3.72 33.53
CA SER A 462 8.94 3.52 34.50
C SER A 462 10.33 3.32 33.84
N MET A 463 10.40 2.88 32.58
CA MET A 463 11.68 2.61 31.90
C MET A 463 12.30 3.82 31.16
N LYS A 464 11.60 4.95 31.00
CA LYS A 464 12.10 6.07 30.19
C LYS A 464 12.84 7.19 30.93
N TYR A 465 12.89 7.15 32.27
CA TYR A 465 13.59 8.16 33.05
C TYR A 465 14.45 7.54 34.15
N SER A 466 15.58 6.97 33.75
CA SER A 466 16.73 6.80 34.66
C SER A 466 18.01 6.82 33.84
N ASN A 467 18.85 7.82 34.14
CA ASN A 467 20.22 8.07 33.69
C ASN A 467 20.40 9.28 32.77
N PHE A 468 20.33 10.47 33.34
CA PHE A 468 21.18 11.58 32.91
C PHE A 468 21.62 12.42 34.12
N ILE A 469 22.88 12.24 34.54
CA ILE A 469 23.57 13.09 35.52
C ILE A 469 24.40 14.08 34.69
N PRO A 470 24.24 15.41 34.83
CA PRO A 470 25.08 16.35 34.13
C PRO A 470 26.42 16.55 34.88
N PRO A 471 27.58 16.53 34.21
CA PRO A 471 28.83 16.95 34.83
C PRO A 471 28.95 18.48 34.80
N SER A 472 29.52 18.98 35.89
CA SER A 472 29.81 20.37 36.22
C SER A 472 30.78 21.08 35.27
N ASN A 473 30.54 22.38 35.10
CA ASN A 473 31.42 23.45 34.62
C ASN A 473 32.94 23.18 34.76
N GLN A 474 33.67 23.19 33.63
CA GLN A 474 35.02 23.74 33.56
C GLN A 474 35.49 23.95 32.09
N GLY A 475 35.94 25.18 31.80
CA GLY A 475 37.08 25.39 30.89
C GLY A 475 36.79 25.74 29.43
N TYR A 476 36.77 27.04 29.15
CA TYR A 476 37.11 27.66 27.86
C TYR A 476 38.33 26.99 27.20
N LYS A 477 38.23 26.66 25.89
CA LYS A 477 39.27 26.94 24.90
C LYS A 477 38.75 26.82 23.46
N GLU A 478 38.75 27.98 22.82
CA GLU A 478 38.48 28.28 21.42
C GLU A 478 39.55 27.65 20.50
N LYS A 479 39.14 27.01 19.39
CA LYS A 479 40.01 26.76 18.22
C LYS A 479 39.22 26.88 16.91
N LYS A 480 39.51 27.96 16.18
CA LYS A 480 39.26 28.16 14.75
C LYS A 480 40.06 27.17 13.89
N MET A 481 39.45 26.66 12.81
CA MET A 481 40.03 26.39 11.47
C MET A 481 38.84 26.09 10.53
N LEU A 482 38.43 27.01 9.64
CA LEU A 482 38.91 27.24 8.27
C LEU A 482 38.76 26.02 7.34
N THR A 483 37.84 26.13 6.39
CA THR A 483 37.86 25.39 5.12
C THR A 483 37.47 26.36 3.99
N GLU A 484 38.49 26.90 3.33
CA GLU A 484 38.47 27.14 1.88
C GLU A 484 39.27 25.98 1.27
N VAL A 485 38.67 25.25 0.33
CA VAL A 485 39.05 25.03 -1.09
C VAL A 485 37.88 24.29 -1.74
#